data_AF-A0A974YV75-F1
#
_entry.id   AF-A0A974YV75-F1
#
_cell.length_a   1.000
_cell.length_b   1.000
_cell.length_c   1.000
_cell.angle_alpha   90.00
_cell.angle_beta   90.00
_cell.angle_gamma   90.00
#
_symmetry.space_group_name_H-M   'P 1'
#
loop_
_entity.id
_entity.type
_entity.pdbx_description
1 polymer ?
#
loop_
_entity_poly.entity_id
_entity_poly.type
_entity_poly.pdbx_seq_one_letter_code
_entity_poly.pdbx_strand_id
1 'polypeptide(L)'
;MDKLVLFNDTKLKSLLNKRPKESKFGEHIQVLTSVSNIYEQLINLDVSYVLIGLPEDVGVFANHGKSGTSITFHAVIKILLNIQSNQFTHAKKVLILGHLDFNEAHEKLKTLDQTKKKDVEKARKMVQKIDKQVSNLVHTIVKAGKIPIIIGGGHNNAYGNIKGSSLALNTSVNAVNFDAHTDFRDEEGRHSGNGFSYAFAEGFLNNYFIFGLHENYNSQNILNRIAKQKRIAFNTFEAIAVRRELKFKKEMERALKHVSAKPFGIEIDCDAIENIPSSAMTPSGFSVTKARSFVDYFGKHKNATYLHISEAVANPENETQVGKLISYLITDFIRANTTK
;
A
#
# COMPACT_ATOMS: atom_id res chain seq x y z
N MET A 1 -17.05 12.29 -5.49
CA MET A 1 -15.65 11.81 -5.31
C MET A 1 -14.74 13.03 -5.42
N ASP A 2 -14.75 13.88 -4.40
CA ASP A 2 -14.48 15.31 -4.64
C ASP A 2 -12.98 15.65 -4.53
N LYS A 3 -12.17 14.70 -4.06
CA LYS A 3 -10.70 14.80 -3.97
C LYS A 3 -9.99 14.01 -5.07
N LEU A 4 -10.69 13.29 -5.95
CA LEU A 4 -10.01 12.50 -6.98
C LEU A 4 -9.52 13.40 -8.12
N VAL A 5 -8.21 13.38 -8.35
CA VAL A 5 -7.57 14.01 -9.50
C VAL A 5 -7.15 12.92 -10.48
N LEU A 6 -7.77 12.94 -11.67
CA LEU A 6 -7.50 11.92 -12.69
C LEU A 6 -6.10 12.07 -13.29
N PHE A 7 -5.47 10.93 -13.53
CA PHE A 7 -4.35 10.86 -14.45
C PHE A 7 -4.89 10.97 -15.89
N ASN A 8 -4.36 11.91 -16.67
CA ASN A 8 -4.90 12.26 -17.97
C ASN A 8 -3.83 12.20 -19.08
N ASP A 9 -4.29 12.27 -20.33
CA ASP A 9 -3.42 12.19 -21.51
C ASP A 9 -2.33 13.26 -21.56
N THR A 10 -2.60 14.47 -21.07
CA THR A 10 -1.61 15.55 -21.00
C THR A 10 -0.46 15.17 -20.07
N LYS A 11 -0.78 14.59 -18.90
CA LYS A 11 0.24 14.10 -17.97
C LYS A 11 0.95 12.87 -18.52
N LEU A 12 0.24 11.95 -19.16
CA LEU A 12 0.83 10.78 -19.82
C LEU A 12 1.88 11.20 -20.87
N LYS A 13 1.50 12.08 -21.81
CA LYS A 13 2.38 12.56 -22.87
C LYS A 13 3.62 13.29 -22.34
N SER A 14 3.50 14.04 -21.24
CA SER A 14 4.64 14.75 -20.66
C SER A 14 5.61 13.85 -19.89
N LEU A 15 5.18 12.68 -19.43
CA LEU A 15 6.03 11.72 -18.70
C LEU A 15 6.57 10.59 -19.58
N LEU A 16 5.95 10.32 -20.72
CA LEU A 16 6.27 9.19 -21.58
C LEU A 16 7.47 9.50 -22.49
N ASN A 17 8.52 8.70 -22.34
CA ASN A 17 9.73 8.78 -23.15
C ASN A 17 9.72 7.72 -24.25
N LYS A 18 9.17 8.08 -25.41
CA LYS A 18 9.11 7.19 -26.57
C LYS A 18 10.48 7.02 -27.21
N ARG A 19 10.77 5.80 -27.66
CA ARG A 19 11.97 5.48 -28.44
C ARG A 19 11.57 4.63 -29.65
N PRO A 20 12.08 4.92 -30.86
CA PRO A 20 11.79 4.11 -32.03
C PRO A 20 12.09 2.63 -31.78
N LYS A 21 11.19 1.74 -32.23
CA LYS A 21 11.26 0.27 -32.08
C LYS A 21 11.12 -0.27 -30.64
N GLU A 22 10.90 0.59 -29.65
CA GLU A 22 10.52 0.17 -28.30
C GLU A 22 9.01 0.36 -28.10
N SER A 23 8.44 -0.39 -27.16
CA SER A 23 7.07 -0.18 -26.71
C SER A 23 7.06 0.02 -25.20
N LYS A 24 6.52 1.13 -24.73
CA LYS A 24 6.52 1.49 -23.31
C LYS A 24 5.22 1.10 -22.63
N PHE A 25 5.29 0.77 -21.34
CA PHE A 25 4.13 0.40 -20.54
C PHE A 25 3.02 1.45 -20.62
N GLY A 26 3.39 2.73 -20.49
CA GLY A 26 2.46 3.85 -20.57
C GLY A 26 1.77 4.03 -21.92
N GLU A 27 2.24 3.39 -22.99
CA GLU A 27 1.54 3.42 -24.29
C GLU A 27 0.31 2.51 -24.33
N HIS A 28 0.17 1.60 -23.36
CA HIS A 28 -0.84 0.55 -23.38
C HIS A 28 -1.81 0.60 -22.19
N ILE A 29 -1.56 1.48 -21.21
CA ILE A 29 -2.50 1.67 -20.09
C ILE A 29 -3.82 2.27 -20.56
N GLN A 30 -4.86 2.11 -19.76
CA GLN A 30 -6.08 2.89 -19.87
C GLN A 30 -5.99 4.13 -18.95
N VAL A 31 -6.71 5.19 -19.33
CA VAL A 31 -6.94 6.41 -18.55
C VAL A 31 -8.41 6.81 -18.66
N LEU A 32 -8.97 7.44 -17.63
CA LEU A 32 -10.33 7.99 -17.70
C LEU A 32 -10.29 9.44 -18.18
N THR A 33 -11.36 9.86 -18.87
CA THR A 33 -11.50 11.23 -19.38
C THR A 33 -12.34 12.13 -18.47
N SER A 34 -13.13 11.57 -17.56
CA SER A 34 -14.00 12.32 -16.64
C SER A 34 -14.16 11.62 -15.29
N VAL A 35 -14.33 12.41 -14.24
CA VAL A 35 -14.64 11.94 -12.87
C VAL A 35 -16.12 11.61 -12.66
N SER A 36 -16.99 11.91 -13.62
CA SER A 36 -18.41 11.58 -13.54
C SER A 36 -18.62 10.08 -13.73
N ASN A 37 -19.47 9.45 -12.92
CA ASN A 37 -19.86 8.03 -13.08
C ASN A 37 -18.66 7.07 -13.11
N ILE A 38 -17.68 7.27 -12.20
CA ILE A 38 -16.47 6.44 -12.13
C ILE A 38 -16.81 4.96 -11.96
N TYR A 39 -17.81 4.63 -11.14
CA TYR A 39 -18.21 3.25 -10.94
C TYR A 39 -18.63 2.57 -12.24
N GLU A 40 -19.50 3.21 -13.02
CA GLU A 40 -19.98 2.73 -14.31
C GLU A 40 -18.85 2.64 -15.34
N GLN A 41 -17.96 3.64 -15.37
CA GLN A 41 -16.77 3.59 -16.22
C GLN A 41 -15.87 2.40 -15.86
N LEU A 42 -15.63 2.16 -14.57
CA LEU A 42 -14.81 1.03 -14.13
C LEU A 42 -15.43 -0.31 -14.52
N ILE A 43 -16.75 -0.50 -14.38
CA ILE A 43 -17.43 -1.73 -14.80
C ILE A 43 -17.21 -2.01 -16.29
N ASN A 44 -17.32 -0.97 -17.13
CA ASN A 44 -17.31 -1.12 -18.58
C ASN A 44 -15.88 -1.23 -19.17
N LEU A 45 -14.83 -0.92 -18.40
CA LEU A 45 -13.46 -1.04 -18.86
C LEU A 45 -12.95 -2.49 -18.79
N ASP A 46 -12.31 -2.95 -19.87
CA ASP A 46 -11.56 -4.22 -19.90
C ASP A 46 -10.17 -4.09 -19.23
N VAL A 47 -10.17 -3.69 -17.96
CA VAL A 47 -9.01 -3.67 -17.08
C VAL A 47 -9.26 -4.57 -15.87
N SER A 48 -8.18 -5.10 -15.31
CA SER A 48 -8.22 -5.87 -14.06
C SER A 48 -7.71 -5.06 -12.88
N TYR A 49 -6.75 -4.16 -13.12
CA TYR A 49 -6.05 -3.42 -12.09
C TYR A 49 -6.33 -1.92 -12.21
N VAL A 50 -6.58 -1.28 -11.07
CA VAL A 50 -6.76 0.17 -10.96
C VAL A 50 -5.69 0.72 -10.04
N LEU A 51 -4.75 1.45 -10.61
CA LEU A 51 -3.63 2.04 -9.90
C LEU A 51 -4.04 3.43 -9.38
N ILE A 52 -3.88 3.64 -8.07
CA ILE A 52 -4.18 4.89 -7.38
C ILE A 52 -3.03 5.35 -6.49
N GLY A 53 -2.82 6.66 -6.43
CA GLY A 53 -1.88 7.30 -5.53
C GLY A 53 -2.57 7.90 -4.30
N LEU A 54 -1.92 7.79 -3.15
CA LEU A 54 -2.29 8.49 -1.91
C LEU A 54 -1.13 9.40 -1.48
N PRO A 55 -0.88 10.54 -2.17
CA PRO A 55 0.24 11.41 -1.88
C PRO A 55 -0.01 12.18 -0.57
N GLU A 56 0.17 11.51 0.57
CA GLU A 56 0.08 12.08 1.91
C GLU A 56 1.11 11.54 2.90
N ASP A 57 1.38 12.28 3.98
CA ASP A 57 2.23 11.88 5.10
C ASP A 57 1.67 12.33 6.47
N VAL A 58 0.37 12.58 6.54
CA VAL A 58 -0.32 13.08 7.73
C VAL A 58 -0.36 12.00 8.81
N GLY A 59 -0.58 10.74 8.43
CA GLY A 59 -0.57 9.62 9.39
C GLY A 59 0.82 9.33 9.95
N VAL A 60 1.85 9.47 9.13
CA VAL A 60 3.26 9.40 9.56
C VAL A 60 3.53 10.50 10.58
N PHE A 61 3.14 11.73 10.26
CA PHE A 61 3.30 12.86 11.18
C PHE A 61 2.56 12.64 12.51
N ALA A 62 1.32 12.15 12.45
CA ALA A 62 0.48 11.89 13.62
C ALA A 62 1.02 10.76 14.52
N ASN A 63 1.97 9.95 14.00
CA ASN A 63 2.69 8.90 14.72
C ASN A 63 4.12 9.32 15.10
N HIS A 64 4.45 10.61 15.04
CA HIS A 64 5.79 11.15 15.29
C HIS A 64 6.88 10.62 14.34
N GLY A 65 6.48 10.16 13.15
CA GLY A 65 7.40 9.74 12.09
C GLY A 65 7.91 10.90 11.25
N LYS A 66 8.88 10.60 10.38
CA LYS A 66 9.47 11.56 9.44
C LYS A 66 8.63 11.63 8.16
N SER A 67 8.02 12.79 7.93
CA SER A 67 7.26 13.10 6.70
C SER A 67 8.09 12.95 5.41
N GLY A 68 7.41 12.73 4.28
CA GLY A 68 8.03 12.56 2.97
C GLY A 68 7.35 11.55 2.02
N THR A 69 6.40 10.74 2.52
CA THR A 69 5.71 9.70 1.73
C THR A 69 4.82 10.27 0.62
N SER A 70 4.49 11.56 0.70
CA SER A 70 3.62 12.26 -0.24
C SER A 70 4.18 12.37 -1.67
N ILE A 71 5.50 12.32 -1.87
CA ILE A 71 6.14 12.50 -3.18
C ILE A 71 6.15 11.19 -3.99
N THR A 72 6.09 10.05 -3.29
CA THR A 72 6.41 8.72 -3.83
C THR A 72 5.56 8.34 -5.04
N PHE A 73 4.26 8.62 -5.04
CA PHE A 73 3.40 8.32 -6.18
C PHE A 73 3.93 8.92 -7.49
N HIS A 74 4.38 10.18 -7.47
CA HIS A 74 4.89 10.84 -8.66
C HIS A 74 6.20 10.22 -9.16
N ALA A 75 7.10 9.85 -8.25
CA ALA A 75 8.33 9.14 -8.59
C ALA A 75 8.03 7.79 -9.27
N VAL A 76 7.04 7.05 -8.76
CA VAL A 76 6.65 5.76 -9.32
C VAL A 76 6.06 5.90 -10.72
N ILE A 77 5.13 6.82 -10.94
CA ILE A 77 4.49 7.00 -12.24
C ILE A 77 5.52 7.36 -13.33
N LYS A 78 6.50 8.23 -13.03
CA LYS A 78 7.60 8.56 -13.96
C LYS A 78 8.33 7.31 -14.44
N ILE A 79 8.59 6.35 -13.55
CA ILE A 79 9.33 5.13 -13.88
C ILE A 79 8.42 4.08 -14.53
N LEU A 80 7.25 3.80 -13.93
CA LEU A 80 6.34 2.75 -14.36
C LEU A 80 5.89 2.95 -15.81
N LEU A 81 5.56 4.18 -16.22
CA LEU A 81 5.16 4.47 -17.60
C LEU A 81 6.25 4.14 -18.62
N ASN A 82 7.52 4.17 -18.20
CA ASN A 82 8.68 4.09 -19.08
C ASN A 82 9.40 2.73 -19.05
N ILE A 83 8.89 1.75 -18.29
CA ILE A 83 9.34 0.36 -18.43
C ILE A 83 8.87 -0.22 -19.77
N GLN A 84 9.45 -1.35 -20.19
CA GLN A 84 9.05 -2.02 -21.42
C GLN A 84 7.64 -2.63 -21.28
N SER A 85 6.83 -2.47 -22.33
CA SER A 85 5.62 -3.25 -22.56
C SER A 85 6.01 -4.53 -23.29
N ASN A 86 5.81 -5.68 -22.65
CA ASN A 86 6.10 -6.99 -23.23
C ASN A 86 5.15 -8.04 -22.63
N GLN A 87 5.36 -9.32 -22.99
CA GLN A 87 4.52 -10.43 -22.55
C GLN A 87 4.42 -10.62 -21.02
N PHE A 88 5.27 -9.96 -20.23
CA PHE A 88 5.32 -10.09 -18.78
C PHE A 88 4.72 -8.92 -18.00
N THR A 89 4.41 -7.80 -18.64
CA THR A 89 4.01 -6.56 -17.95
C THR A 89 2.52 -6.25 -18.03
N HIS A 90 1.80 -6.79 -19.03
CA HIS A 90 0.33 -6.73 -19.13
C HIS A 90 -0.29 -5.33 -18.98
N ALA A 91 0.39 -4.30 -19.49
CA ALA A 91 -0.03 -2.89 -19.36
C ALA A 91 -1.49 -2.62 -19.78
N LYS A 92 -2.00 -3.33 -20.79
CA LYS A 92 -3.39 -3.22 -21.28
C LYS A 92 -4.46 -3.52 -20.23
N LYS A 93 -4.13 -4.29 -19.18
CA LYS A 93 -5.04 -4.62 -18.08
C LYS A 93 -4.99 -3.61 -16.93
N VAL A 94 -4.28 -2.50 -17.09
CA VAL A 94 -4.07 -1.48 -16.05
C VAL A 94 -4.73 -0.17 -16.44
N LEU A 95 -5.59 0.33 -15.55
CA LEU A 95 -6.02 1.71 -15.52
C LEU A 95 -5.14 2.48 -14.52
N ILE A 96 -4.52 3.56 -14.94
CA ILE A 96 -3.97 4.56 -14.00
C ILE A 96 -5.08 5.58 -13.75
N LEU A 97 -5.74 5.47 -12.60
CA LEU A 97 -6.88 6.33 -12.30
C LEU A 97 -6.41 7.73 -11.90
N GLY A 98 -5.33 7.84 -11.14
CA GLY A 98 -4.84 9.11 -10.61
C GLY A 98 -4.56 9.04 -9.13
N HIS A 99 -4.88 10.11 -8.39
CA HIS A 99 -4.62 10.19 -6.96
C HIS A 99 -5.72 10.96 -6.21
N LEU A 100 -5.81 10.73 -4.91
CA LEU A 100 -6.58 11.59 -4.02
C LEU A 100 -5.74 12.82 -3.65
N ASP A 101 -6.31 14.00 -3.84
CA ASP A 101 -5.68 15.29 -3.53
C ASP A 101 -5.77 15.60 -2.04
N PHE A 102 -4.62 15.60 -1.39
CA PHE A 102 -4.44 15.95 0.01
C PHE A 102 -3.63 17.24 0.22
N ASN A 103 -3.50 18.09 -0.79
CA ASN A 103 -2.75 19.36 -0.71
C ASN A 103 -3.22 20.25 0.44
N GLU A 104 -4.54 20.37 0.64
CA GLU A 104 -5.10 21.12 1.78
C GLU A 104 -4.66 20.55 3.13
N ALA A 105 -4.55 19.23 3.23
CA ALA A 105 -4.07 18.58 4.44
C ALA A 105 -2.58 18.84 4.64
N HIS A 106 -1.77 18.81 3.58
CA HIS A 106 -0.34 19.16 3.63
C HIS A 106 -0.09 20.60 4.05
N GLU A 107 -0.78 21.57 3.46
CA GLU A 107 -0.59 22.98 3.84
C GLU A 107 -0.92 23.21 5.30
N LYS A 108 -1.95 22.53 5.83
CA LYS A 108 -2.24 22.54 7.27
C LYS A 108 -1.14 21.87 8.06
N LEU A 109 -0.65 20.71 7.63
CA LEU A 109 0.39 19.95 8.32
C LEU A 109 1.68 20.76 8.51
N LYS A 110 2.07 21.58 7.53
CA LYS A 110 3.24 22.48 7.62
C LYS A 110 3.16 23.50 8.76
N THR A 111 1.95 23.80 9.25
CA THR A 111 1.73 24.74 10.37
C THR A 111 1.72 24.05 11.74
N LEU A 112 1.78 22.72 11.78
CA LEU A 112 1.68 21.91 12.98
C LEU A 112 3.07 21.50 13.48
N ASP A 113 3.19 21.30 14.79
CA ASP A 113 4.41 20.89 15.46
C ASP A 113 4.22 19.53 16.14
N GLN A 114 4.99 18.52 15.74
CA GLN A 114 4.90 17.16 16.27
C GLN A 114 5.23 17.05 17.77
N THR A 115 5.90 18.06 18.34
CA THR A 115 6.20 18.11 19.79
C THR A 115 5.00 18.58 20.61
N LYS A 116 3.98 19.19 19.97
CA LYS A 116 2.79 19.73 20.64
C LYS A 116 1.64 18.75 20.55
N LYS A 117 1.20 18.23 21.71
CA LYS A 117 0.05 17.30 21.82
C LYS A 117 -1.19 17.78 21.06
N LYS A 118 -1.56 19.06 21.17
CA LYS A 118 -2.72 19.64 20.48
C LYS A 118 -2.62 19.56 18.96
N ASP A 119 -1.41 19.68 18.42
CA ASP A 119 -1.19 19.65 16.97
C ASP A 119 -1.18 18.21 16.45
N VAL A 120 -0.62 17.26 17.22
CA VAL A 120 -0.77 15.83 16.95
C VAL A 120 -2.24 15.42 16.94
N GLU A 121 -3.05 15.88 17.90
CA GLU A 121 -4.50 15.62 17.92
C GLU A 121 -5.23 16.18 16.68
N LYS A 122 -4.81 17.34 16.17
CA LYS A 122 -5.34 17.88 14.91
C LYS A 122 -4.96 16.99 13.73
N ALA A 123 -3.71 16.55 13.65
CA ALA A 123 -3.25 15.64 12.60
C ALA A 123 -4.02 14.31 12.65
N ARG A 124 -4.23 13.72 13.84
CA ARG A 124 -5.04 12.49 14.02
C ARG A 124 -6.48 12.66 13.51
N LYS A 125 -7.11 13.82 13.70
CA LYS A 125 -8.43 14.14 13.12
C LYS A 125 -8.39 14.29 11.60
N MET A 126 -7.27 14.76 11.03
CA MET A 126 -7.08 14.83 9.58
C MET A 126 -6.96 13.43 8.97
N VAL A 127 -6.24 12.50 9.62
CA VAL A 127 -6.15 11.10 9.19
C VAL A 127 -7.53 10.46 9.08
N GLN A 128 -8.44 10.68 10.04
CA GLN A 128 -9.82 10.18 9.95
C GLN A 128 -10.58 10.67 8.70
N LYS A 129 -10.29 11.89 8.22
CA LYS A 129 -10.89 12.41 6.98
C LYS A 129 -10.28 11.74 5.76
N ILE A 130 -8.96 11.50 5.77
CA ILE A 130 -8.25 10.75 4.74
C ILE A 130 -8.82 9.33 4.64
N ASP A 131 -8.95 8.64 5.78
CA ASP A 131 -9.50 7.29 5.89
C ASP A 131 -10.87 7.16 5.18
N LYS A 132 -11.75 8.15 5.35
CA LYS A 132 -13.06 8.18 4.67
C LYS A 132 -12.93 8.30 3.15
N GLN A 133 -12.02 9.14 2.66
CA GLN A 133 -11.81 9.33 1.21
C GLN A 133 -11.20 8.07 0.58
N VAL A 134 -10.20 7.49 1.24
CA VAL A 134 -9.55 6.24 0.80
C VAL A 134 -10.55 5.10 0.79
N SER A 135 -11.31 4.92 1.87
CA SER A 135 -12.32 3.86 1.97
C SER A 135 -13.38 3.96 0.87
N ASN A 136 -13.87 5.16 0.57
CA ASN A 136 -14.85 5.36 -0.51
C ASN A 136 -14.30 5.03 -1.90
N LEU A 137 -13.05 5.42 -2.18
CA LEU A 137 -12.41 5.15 -3.47
C LEU A 137 -12.14 3.65 -3.64
N VAL A 138 -11.53 3.01 -2.63
CA VAL A 138 -11.26 1.57 -2.64
C VAL A 138 -12.55 0.78 -2.72
N HIS A 139 -13.59 1.18 -1.98
CA HIS A 139 -14.92 0.58 -2.09
C HIS A 139 -15.42 0.60 -3.53
N THR A 140 -15.35 1.75 -4.21
CA THR A 140 -15.83 1.89 -5.58
C THR A 140 -15.07 0.99 -6.56
N ILE A 141 -13.75 0.93 -6.43
CA ILE A 141 -12.88 0.10 -7.29
C ILE A 141 -13.19 -1.39 -7.09
N VAL A 142 -13.21 -1.85 -5.83
CA VAL A 142 -13.47 -3.25 -5.51
C VAL A 142 -14.92 -3.64 -5.87
N LYS A 143 -15.89 -2.75 -5.65
CA LYS A 143 -17.28 -2.99 -6.00
C LYS A 143 -17.49 -3.16 -7.51
N ALA A 144 -16.69 -2.47 -8.33
CA ALA A 144 -16.66 -2.63 -9.78
C ALA A 144 -15.95 -3.93 -10.24
N GLY A 145 -15.54 -4.80 -9.32
CA GLY A 145 -14.85 -6.05 -9.62
C GLY A 145 -13.39 -5.88 -10.03
N LYS A 146 -12.79 -4.72 -9.73
CA LYS A 146 -11.39 -4.41 -10.07
C LYS A 146 -10.48 -4.56 -8.85
N ILE A 147 -9.19 -4.76 -9.09
CA ILE A 147 -8.17 -4.92 -8.05
C ILE A 147 -7.40 -3.60 -7.88
N PRO A 148 -7.53 -2.91 -6.74
CA PRO A 148 -6.73 -1.73 -6.45
C PRO A 148 -5.25 -2.06 -6.29
N ILE A 149 -4.39 -1.23 -6.90
CA ILE A 149 -2.96 -1.15 -6.61
C ILE A 149 -2.70 0.26 -6.05
N ILE A 150 -2.46 0.34 -4.75
CA ILE A 150 -2.35 1.58 -4.01
C ILE A 150 -0.87 1.91 -3.76
N ILE A 151 -0.45 3.12 -4.14
CA ILE A 151 0.91 3.61 -3.93
C ILE A 151 0.91 4.76 -2.95
N GLY A 152 1.75 4.62 -1.94
CA GLY A 152 2.10 5.68 -1.01
C GLY A 152 1.00 5.98 -0.02
N GLY A 153 1.23 7.12 0.60
CA GLY A 153 0.72 7.45 1.90
C GLY A 153 1.54 6.78 2.99
N GLY A 154 1.31 7.21 4.23
CA GLY A 154 1.72 6.40 5.36
C GLY A 154 0.92 5.10 5.43
N HIS A 155 1.32 4.20 6.32
CA HIS A 155 0.63 2.93 6.55
C HIS A 155 -0.76 3.11 7.21
N ASN A 156 -1.11 4.34 7.62
CA ASN A 156 -2.48 4.68 8.07
C ASN A 156 -3.54 4.28 7.03
N ASN A 157 -3.21 4.34 5.75
CA ASN A 157 -4.12 4.06 4.66
C ASN A 157 -4.56 2.60 4.58
N ALA A 158 -3.85 1.66 5.24
CA ALA A 158 -4.29 0.27 5.38
C ALA A 158 -5.72 0.20 5.94
N TYR A 159 -6.08 1.07 6.90
CA TYR A 159 -7.45 1.14 7.42
C TYR A 159 -8.47 1.42 6.31
N GLY A 160 -8.23 2.45 5.50
CA GLY A 160 -9.10 2.81 4.37
C GLY A 160 -9.20 1.68 3.34
N ASN A 161 -8.08 1.04 3.01
CA ASN A 161 -8.00 -0.08 2.08
C ASN A 161 -8.83 -1.28 2.56
N ILE A 162 -8.64 -1.68 3.82
CA ILE A 162 -9.34 -2.78 4.46
C ILE A 162 -10.85 -2.49 4.53
N LYS A 163 -11.22 -1.32 5.05
CA LYS A 163 -12.62 -0.91 5.22
C LYS A 163 -13.35 -0.83 3.88
N GLY A 164 -12.74 -0.16 2.88
CA GLY A 164 -13.32 -0.04 1.54
C GLY A 164 -13.54 -1.40 0.88
N SER A 165 -12.54 -2.29 0.96
CA SER A 165 -12.62 -3.65 0.42
C SER A 165 -13.70 -4.47 1.12
N SER A 166 -13.73 -4.44 2.44
CA SER A 166 -14.71 -5.17 3.26
C SER A 166 -16.15 -4.75 2.96
N LEU A 167 -16.40 -3.43 2.87
CA LEU A 167 -17.70 -2.89 2.51
C LEU A 167 -18.12 -3.26 1.08
N ALA A 168 -17.18 -3.26 0.13
CA ALA A 168 -17.48 -3.61 -1.26
C ALA A 168 -17.86 -5.09 -1.43
N LEU A 169 -17.14 -5.96 -0.71
CA LEU A 169 -17.31 -7.42 -0.74
C LEU A 169 -18.39 -7.92 0.23
N ASN A 170 -18.94 -7.03 1.06
CA ASN A 170 -19.91 -7.36 2.11
C ASN A 170 -19.42 -8.49 3.05
N THR A 171 -18.12 -8.48 3.37
CA THR A 171 -17.50 -9.45 4.28
C THR A 171 -16.19 -8.89 4.82
N SER A 172 -15.83 -9.24 6.05
CA SER A 172 -14.51 -8.90 6.59
C SER A 172 -13.40 -9.49 5.73
N VAL A 173 -12.33 -8.72 5.54
CA VAL A 173 -11.15 -9.15 4.81
C VAL A 173 -10.04 -9.53 5.78
N ASN A 174 -9.05 -10.28 5.30
CA ASN A 174 -7.82 -10.55 6.02
C ASN A 174 -6.70 -9.64 5.50
N ALA A 175 -5.55 -9.62 6.16
CA ALA A 175 -4.36 -8.92 5.66
C ALA A 175 -3.09 -9.71 5.96
N VAL A 176 -2.18 -9.73 4.99
CA VAL A 176 -0.78 -10.13 5.20
C VAL A 176 0.08 -8.89 5.02
N ASN A 177 0.84 -8.56 6.06
CA ASN A 177 1.62 -7.33 6.13
C ASN A 177 3.11 -7.63 6.21
N PHE A 178 3.87 -7.15 5.23
CA PHE A 178 5.31 -7.24 5.19
C PHE A 178 5.92 -6.00 5.85
N ASP A 179 6.26 -6.12 7.13
CA ASP A 179 6.46 -4.95 8.01
C ASP A 179 7.37 -5.29 9.19
N ALA A 180 8.23 -4.34 9.57
CA ALA A 180 9.07 -4.43 10.76
C ALA A 180 8.28 -4.16 12.05
N HIS A 181 7.12 -3.52 11.94
CA HIS A 181 6.23 -3.14 13.01
C HIS A 181 4.94 -3.97 12.98
N THR A 182 4.25 -4.00 14.12
CA THR A 182 2.92 -4.64 14.18
C THR A 182 1.82 -3.82 13.50
N ASP A 183 1.98 -2.49 13.49
CA ASP A 183 0.96 -1.49 13.18
C ASP A 183 -0.41 -1.71 13.84
N PHE A 184 -0.32 -2.32 15.03
CA PHE A 184 -1.44 -2.68 15.86
C PHE A 184 -1.41 -1.89 17.17
N ARG A 185 -0.99 -0.60 17.15
CA ARG A 185 -0.93 0.29 18.32
C ARG A 185 -2.33 0.68 18.82
N ASP A 186 -2.40 1.38 19.96
CA ASP A 186 -3.66 1.72 20.62
C ASP A 186 -4.54 2.65 19.78
N GLU A 187 -5.84 2.60 20.02
CA GLU A 187 -6.84 3.43 19.35
C GLU A 187 -6.91 4.85 19.95
N GLU A 188 -5.75 5.51 20.07
CA GLU A 188 -5.57 6.82 20.70
C GLU A 188 -5.82 8.01 19.75
N GLY A 189 -6.47 7.74 18.62
CA GLY A 189 -6.59 8.61 17.46
C GLY A 189 -5.75 8.09 16.29
N ARG A 190 -6.29 8.24 15.08
CA ARG A 190 -5.74 7.64 13.85
C ARG A 190 -4.35 8.18 13.51
N HIS A 191 -3.41 7.29 13.23
CA HIS A 191 -2.06 7.59 12.74
C HIS A 191 -1.52 6.38 11.94
N SER A 192 -0.25 6.40 11.49
CA SER A 192 0.29 5.30 10.66
C SER A 192 0.28 3.95 11.39
N GLY A 193 0.83 3.90 12.61
CA GLY A 193 0.98 2.64 13.34
C GLY A 193 -0.25 2.00 14.01
N ASN A 194 -1.48 2.40 13.67
CA ASN A 194 -2.69 1.80 14.25
C ASN A 194 -3.81 1.51 13.25
N GLY A 195 -3.54 1.51 11.94
CA GLY A 195 -4.54 1.20 10.91
C GLY A 195 -5.23 -0.16 11.12
N PHE A 196 -4.45 -1.18 11.42
CA PHE A 196 -4.95 -2.54 11.63
C PHE A 196 -5.76 -2.69 12.92
N SER A 197 -5.42 -1.95 13.99
CA SER A 197 -6.19 -1.96 15.24
C SER A 197 -7.63 -1.50 15.04
N TYR A 198 -7.80 -0.33 14.40
CA TYR A 198 -9.13 0.23 14.12
C TYR A 198 -9.92 -0.69 13.18
N ALA A 199 -9.27 -1.21 12.13
CA ALA A 199 -9.95 -2.10 11.20
C ALA A 199 -10.40 -3.41 11.88
N PHE A 200 -9.62 -3.93 12.84
CA PHE A 200 -9.95 -5.11 13.62
C PHE A 200 -11.07 -4.86 14.63
N ALA A 201 -11.00 -3.74 15.36
CA ALA A 201 -12.00 -3.35 16.35
C ALA A 201 -13.37 -3.08 15.71
N GLU A 202 -13.40 -2.43 14.54
CA GLU A 202 -14.63 -2.18 13.77
C GLU A 202 -15.12 -3.41 12.98
N GLY A 203 -14.41 -4.54 13.05
CA GLY A 203 -14.82 -5.81 12.41
C GLY A 203 -14.57 -5.90 10.90
N PHE A 204 -13.87 -4.93 10.29
CA PHE A 204 -13.51 -4.98 8.88
C PHE A 204 -12.33 -5.92 8.60
N LEU A 205 -11.40 -6.05 9.55
CA LEU A 205 -10.27 -6.99 9.52
C LEU A 205 -10.59 -8.23 10.35
N ASN A 206 -10.50 -9.42 9.74
CA ASN A 206 -10.73 -10.68 10.42
C ASN A 206 -9.42 -11.33 10.89
N ASN A 207 -8.63 -11.90 9.98
CA ASN A 207 -7.32 -12.47 10.28
C ASN A 207 -6.20 -11.53 9.80
N TYR A 208 -5.19 -11.38 10.63
CA TYR A 208 -4.04 -10.53 10.35
C TYR A 208 -2.75 -11.32 10.53
N PHE A 209 -1.85 -11.25 9.55
CA PHE A 209 -0.54 -11.86 9.63
C PHE A 209 0.56 -10.81 9.41
N ILE A 210 1.44 -10.62 10.40
CA ILE A 210 2.63 -9.78 10.27
C ILE A 210 3.83 -10.64 9.89
N PHE A 211 4.41 -10.34 8.74
CA PHE A 211 5.53 -11.06 8.17
C PHE A 211 6.78 -10.20 8.29
N GLY A 212 7.73 -10.61 9.13
CA GLY A 212 9.00 -9.90 9.24
C GLY A 212 9.13 -8.94 10.39
N LEU A 213 8.32 -9.08 11.44
CA LEU A 213 8.38 -8.20 12.59
C LEU A 213 9.81 -8.13 13.16
N HIS A 214 10.31 -6.92 13.43
CA HIS A 214 11.60 -6.75 14.07
C HIS A 214 11.46 -6.82 15.59
N GLU A 215 12.27 -7.66 16.21
CA GLU A 215 12.24 -7.89 17.66
C GLU A 215 12.62 -6.63 18.46
N ASN A 216 13.36 -5.70 17.85
CA ASN A 216 13.81 -4.45 18.49
C ASN A 216 12.79 -3.30 18.46
N TYR A 217 11.77 -3.34 17.61
CA TYR A 217 10.90 -2.18 17.35
C TYR A 217 9.54 -2.26 18.05
N ASN A 218 9.18 -3.41 18.59
CA ASN A 218 7.85 -3.68 19.11
C ASN A 218 7.88 -3.83 20.63
N SER A 219 7.04 -3.06 21.32
CA SER A 219 6.98 -3.09 22.79
C SER A 219 6.45 -4.42 23.33
N GLN A 220 6.89 -4.83 24.52
CA GLN A 220 6.37 -6.05 25.15
C GLN A 220 4.84 -5.98 25.35
N ASN A 221 4.28 -4.78 25.59
CA ASN A 221 2.84 -4.61 25.72
C ASN A 221 2.09 -4.97 24.43
N ILE A 222 2.59 -4.54 23.26
CA ILE A 222 1.95 -4.86 21.99
C ILE A 222 2.07 -6.35 21.66
N LEU A 223 3.23 -6.96 21.95
CA LEU A 223 3.45 -8.40 21.78
C LEU A 223 2.50 -9.22 22.66
N ASN A 224 2.35 -8.82 23.93
CA ASN A 224 1.40 -9.46 24.85
C ASN A 224 -0.05 -9.31 24.38
N ARG A 225 -0.41 -8.17 23.79
CA ARG A 225 -1.76 -7.97 23.24
C ARG A 225 -2.02 -8.88 22.04
N ILE A 226 -1.14 -8.88 21.05
CA ILE A 226 -1.36 -9.69 19.84
C ILE A 226 -1.29 -11.19 20.13
N ALA A 227 -0.46 -11.63 21.09
CA ALA A 227 -0.38 -13.03 21.50
C ALA A 227 -1.70 -13.57 22.07
N LYS A 228 -2.55 -12.71 22.65
CA LYS A 228 -3.89 -13.08 23.15
C LYS A 228 -4.93 -13.18 22.04
N GLN A 229 -4.63 -12.68 20.84
CA GLN A 229 -5.55 -12.64 19.71
C GLN A 229 -5.29 -13.82 18.76
N LYS A 230 -6.12 -14.87 18.83
CA LYS A 230 -5.99 -16.05 17.94
C LYS A 230 -6.04 -15.73 16.45
N ARG A 231 -6.64 -14.60 16.07
CA ARG A 231 -6.79 -14.13 14.70
C ARG A 231 -5.56 -13.34 14.19
N ILE A 232 -4.64 -13.00 15.08
CA ILE A 232 -3.40 -12.30 14.75
C ILE A 232 -2.24 -13.31 14.89
N ALA A 233 -1.43 -13.42 13.85
CA ALA A 233 -0.23 -14.24 13.85
C ALA A 233 0.94 -13.42 13.30
N PHE A 234 2.16 -13.79 13.68
CA PHE A 234 3.34 -13.19 13.13
C PHE A 234 4.51 -14.17 13.04
N ASN A 235 5.55 -13.74 12.36
CA ASN A 235 6.92 -14.24 12.48
C ASN A 235 7.88 -13.06 12.56
N THR A 236 9.13 -13.30 12.93
CA THR A 236 10.13 -12.24 13.06
C THR A 236 11.18 -12.32 11.96
N PHE A 237 11.71 -11.15 11.58
CA PHE A 237 12.83 -11.06 10.65
C PHE A 237 14.03 -11.84 11.20
N GLU A 238 14.32 -11.71 12.49
CA GLU A 238 15.47 -12.34 13.13
C GLU A 238 15.37 -13.87 13.10
N ALA A 239 14.19 -14.45 13.38
CA ALA A 239 13.99 -15.90 13.28
C ALA A 239 14.18 -16.43 11.85
N ILE A 240 13.84 -15.62 10.83
CA ILE A 240 13.92 -16.03 9.42
C ILE A 240 15.33 -15.81 8.83
N ALA A 241 15.91 -14.62 9.01
CA ALA A 241 17.08 -14.17 8.27
C ALA A 241 18.38 -14.23 9.10
N VAL A 242 18.29 -13.93 10.40
CA VAL A 242 19.44 -13.84 11.30
C VAL A 242 19.76 -15.20 11.91
N ARG A 243 18.85 -15.73 12.74
CA ARG A 243 18.99 -17.03 13.42
C ARG A 243 18.63 -18.22 12.53
N ARG A 244 17.86 -17.99 11.47
CA ARG A 244 17.45 -19.01 10.48
C ARG A 244 16.73 -20.22 11.08
N GLU A 245 16.02 -19.99 12.19
CA GLU A 245 15.12 -20.95 12.85
C GLU A 245 13.92 -21.27 11.96
N LEU A 246 13.45 -20.27 11.21
CA LEU A 246 12.33 -20.35 10.28
C LEU A 246 12.79 -20.21 8.83
N LYS A 247 12.09 -20.87 7.91
CA LYS A 247 12.37 -20.78 6.47
C LYS A 247 11.38 -19.85 5.81
N PHE A 248 11.86 -18.81 5.13
CA PHE A 248 11.05 -17.80 4.44
C PHE A 248 9.88 -18.39 3.64
N LYS A 249 10.14 -19.42 2.81
CA LYS A 249 9.09 -20.09 2.02
C LYS A 249 8.02 -20.77 2.88
N LYS A 250 8.42 -21.51 3.92
CA LYS A 250 7.48 -22.18 4.84
C LYS A 250 6.63 -21.17 5.60
N GLU A 251 7.23 -20.04 5.97
CA GLU A 251 6.51 -18.97 6.63
C GLU A 251 5.52 -18.29 5.69
N MET A 252 5.84 -18.13 4.39
CA MET A 252 4.84 -17.64 3.41
C MET A 252 3.68 -18.62 3.26
N GLU A 253 3.93 -19.93 3.27
CA GLU A 253 2.89 -20.98 3.26
C GLU A 253 2.00 -20.88 4.52
N ARG A 254 2.61 -20.73 5.70
CA ARG A 254 1.89 -20.53 6.97
C ARG A 254 1.03 -19.26 6.96
N ALA A 255 1.61 -18.15 6.55
CA ALA A 255 0.92 -16.88 6.44
C ALA A 255 -0.25 -16.95 5.45
N LEU A 256 -0.04 -17.56 4.27
CA LEU A 256 -1.10 -17.75 3.29
C LEU A 256 -2.23 -18.63 3.84
N LYS A 257 -1.92 -19.73 4.53
CA LYS A 257 -2.94 -20.57 5.19
C LYS A 257 -3.77 -19.77 6.21
N HIS A 258 -3.14 -18.83 6.92
CA HIS A 258 -3.82 -17.98 7.91
C HIS A 258 -4.81 -16.99 7.28
N VAL A 259 -4.47 -16.41 6.13
CA VAL A 259 -5.25 -15.32 5.52
C VAL A 259 -6.11 -15.74 4.33
N SER A 260 -5.84 -16.87 3.68
CA SER A 260 -6.46 -17.24 2.39
C SER A 260 -7.92 -17.70 2.47
N ALA A 261 -8.45 -17.99 3.66
CA ALA A 261 -9.84 -18.44 3.83
C ALA A 261 -10.89 -17.36 3.47
N LYS A 262 -10.48 -16.09 3.41
CA LYS A 262 -11.29 -14.94 2.99
C LYS A 262 -10.51 -14.08 2.00
N PRO A 263 -11.17 -13.13 1.32
CA PRO A 263 -10.49 -12.03 0.62
C PRO A 263 -9.44 -11.39 1.52
N PHE A 264 -8.26 -11.10 0.99
CA PHE A 264 -7.17 -10.51 1.78
C PHE A 264 -6.39 -9.43 1.03
N GLY A 265 -5.90 -8.44 1.79
CA GLY A 265 -4.97 -7.43 1.33
C GLY A 265 -3.52 -7.87 1.43
N ILE A 266 -2.70 -7.43 0.47
CA ILE A 266 -1.23 -7.51 0.55
C ILE A 266 -0.74 -6.11 0.90
N GLU A 267 -0.10 -5.99 2.05
CA GLU A 267 0.47 -4.74 2.56
C GLU A 267 2.00 -4.87 2.51
N ILE A 268 2.67 -3.89 1.90
CA ILE A 268 4.13 -3.78 1.86
C ILE A 268 4.52 -2.48 2.54
N ASP A 269 5.00 -2.59 3.77
CA ASP A 269 5.73 -1.51 4.41
C ASP A 269 7.17 -1.50 3.89
N CYS A 270 7.58 -0.39 3.28
CA CYS A 270 8.93 -0.28 2.76
C CYS A 270 10.00 -0.22 3.87
N ASP A 271 9.64 0.02 5.13
CA ASP A 271 10.57 -0.01 6.26
C ASP A 271 11.09 -1.41 6.61
N ALA A 272 10.41 -2.47 6.16
CA ALA A 272 10.86 -3.85 6.32
C ALA A 272 11.94 -4.26 5.30
N ILE A 273 12.21 -3.40 4.31
CA ILE A 273 13.17 -3.65 3.24
C ILE A 273 14.46 -2.90 3.54
N GLU A 274 15.58 -3.61 3.53
CA GLU A 274 16.89 -3.05 3.88
C GLU A 274 17.23 -1.82 3.01
N ASN A 275 17.62 -0.72 3.67
CA ASN A 275 18.08 0.52 3.05
C ASN A 275 17.09 1.19 2.09
N ILE A 276 15.79 0.91 2.22
CA ILE A 276 14.77 1.64 1.46
C ILE A 276 14.37 2.91 2.22
N PRO A 277 14.46 4.09 1.60
CA PRO A 277 14.07 5.35 2.24
C PRO A 277 12.61 5.28 2.72
N SER A 278 12.42 5.42 4.03
CA SER A 278 11.13 5.46 4.71
C SER A 278 11.23 6.29 6.00
N SER A 279 10.11 6.50 6.69
CA SER A 279 10.12 7.17 8.01
C SER A 279 11.00 6.43 9.03
N ALA A 280 10.98 5.10 9.00
CA ALA A 280 11.72 4.21 9.91
C ALA A 280 12.76 3.36 9.15
N MET A 281 13.50 3.97 8.21
CA MET A 281 14.50 3.28 7.40
C MET A 281 15.49 2.47 8.25
N THR A 282 15.66 1.19 7.90
CA THR A 282 16.55 0.26 8.60
C THR A 282 17.71 -0.20 7.71
N PRO A 283 18.93 -0.33 8.25
CA PRO A 283 20.03 -1.01 7.54
C PRO A 283 19.93 -2.53 7.58
N SER A 284 19.05 -3.08 8.43
CA SER A 284 18.86 -4.52 8.64
C SER A 284 17.39 -4.84 8.41
N GLY A 285 17.08 -5.41 7.24
CA GLY A 285 15.74 -5.83 6.85
C GLY A 285 15.82 -6.89 5.77
N PHE A 286 14.68 -7.25 5.17
CA PHE A 286 14.70 -8.17 4.05
C PHE A 286 15.26 -7.50 2.79
N SER A 287 15.90 -8.29 1.93
CA SER A 287 16.33 -7.78 0.63
C SER A 287 15.15 -7.48 -0.29
N VAL A 288 15.36 -6.59 -1.26
CA VAL A 288 14.37 -6.29 -2.31
C VAL A 288 13.85 -7.57 -3.00
N THR A 289 14.73 -8.53 -3.27
CA THR A 289 14.33 -9.81 -3.89
C THR A 289 13.36 -10.61 -3.03
N LYS A 290 13.49 -10.55 -1.70
CA LYS A 290 12.55 -11.20 -0.77
C LYS A 290 11.19 -10.51 -0.77
N ALA A 291 11.15 -9.18 -0.75
CA ALA A 291 9.90 -8.42 -0.86
C ALA A 291 9.19 -8.70 -2.20
N ARG A 292 9.93 -8.74 -3.32
CA ARG A 292 9.41 -9.13 -4.63
C ARG A 292 8.86 -10.55 -4.66
N SER A 293 9.58 -11.51 -4.08
CA SER A 293 9.13 -12.89 -3.94
C SER A 293 7.87 -13.02 -3.08
N PHE A 294 7.73 -12.18 -2.05
CA PHE A 294 6.54 -12.13 -1.22
C PHE A 294 5.33 -11.64 -2.04
N VAL A 295 5.47 -10.52 -2.74
CA VAL A 295 4.39 -9.99 -3.60
C VAL A 295 3.98 -10.99 -4.68
N ASP A 296 4.93 -11.62 -5.37
CA ASP A 296 4.65 -12.66 -6.37
C ASP A 296 3.91 -13.86 -5.76
N TYR A 297 4.32 -14.32 -4.57
CA TYR A 297 3.73 -15.48 -3.92
C TYR A 297 2.28 -15.24 -3.51
N PHE A 298 1.98 -14.12 -2.83
CA PHE A 298 0.63 -13.81 -2.39
C PHE A 298 -0.28 -13.32 -3.53
N GLY A 299 0.28 -12.64 -4.52
CA GLY A 299 -0.45 -12.15 -5.69
C GLY A 299 -1.09 -13.24 -6.54
N LYS A 300 -0.51 -14.46 -6.54
CA LYS A 300 -1.05 -15.66 -7.21
C LYS A 300 -2.38 -16.13 -6.63
N HIS A 301 -2.69 -15.83 -5.37
CA HIS A 301 -3.89 -16.38 -4.75
C HIS A 301 -5.14 -15.63 -5.21
N LYS A 302 -6.20 -16.37 -5.58
CA LYS A 302 -7.46 -15.79 -6.10
C LYS A 302 -8.12 -14.77 -5.15
N ASN A 303 -7.95 -14.95 -3.84
CA ASN A 303 -8.49 -14.06 -2.81
C ASN A 303 -7.65 -12.79 -2.54
N ALA A 304 -6.50 -12.60 -3.21
CA ALA A 304 -5.74 -11.36 -3.10
C ALA A 304 -6.53 -10.20 -3.73
N THR A 305 -6.99 -9.28 -2.89
CA THR A 305 -8.02 -8.26 -3.21
C THR A 305 -7.43 -6.92 -3.59
N TYR A 306 -6.31 -6.55 -2.99
CA TYR A 306 -5.56 -5.34 -3.31
C TYR A 306 -4.08 -5.52 -2.97
N LEU A 307 -3.25 -4.64 -3.52
CA LEU A 307 -1.86 -4.42 -3.11
C LEU A 307 -1.72 -2.98 -2.65
N HIS A 308 -1.16 -2.77 -1.47
CA HIS A 308 -0.75 -1.44 -0.99
C HIS A 308 0.75 -1.45 -0.69
N ILE A 309 1.43 -0.40 -1.16
CA ILE A 309 2.84 -0.16 -0.92
C ILE A 309 2.96 1.17 -0.19
N SER A 310 3.30 1.13 1.10
CA SER A 310 3.30 2.26 2.04
C SER A 310 4.72 2.71 2.40
N GLU A 311 4.80 3.84 3.12
CA GLU A 311 5.98 4.35 3.85
C GLU A 311 7.23 4.71 3.05
N ALA A 312 7.34 4.31 1.79
CA ALA A 312 8.45 4.74 0.93
C ALA A 312 8.48 6.26 0.79
N VAL A 313 9.67 6.84 0.93
CA VAL A 313 9.94 8.28 0.82
C VAL A 313 10.80 8.55 -0.41
N ALA A 314 10.24 9.22 -1.40
CA ALA A 314 10.98 9.71 -2.56
C ALA A 314 11.48 11.15 -2.35
N ASN A 315 12.72 11.41 -2.74
CA ASN A 315 13.31 12.75 -2.82
C ASN A 315 14.09 12.90 -4.14
N PRO A 316 14.57 14.11 -4.50
CA PRO A 316 15.30 14.31 -5.75
C PRO A 316 16.50 13.37 -5.95
N GLU A 317 17.17 12.97 -4.87
CA GLU A 317 18.35 12.10 -4.93
C GLU A 317 18.02 10.62 -5.16
N ASN A 318 16.86 10.15 -4.67
CA ASN A 318 16.51 8.73 -4.65
C ASN A 318 15.25 8.38 -5.49
N GLU A 319 14.55 9.36 -6.07
CA GLU A 319 13.25 9.15 -6.72
C GLU A 319 13.28 8.07 -7.80
N THR A 320 14.38 7.95 -8.53
CA THR A 320 14.55 6.91 -9.55
C THR A 320 14.63 5.52 -8.95
N GLN A 321 15.34 5.33 -7.83
CA GLN A 321 15.50 4.02 -7.19
C GLN A 321 14.20 3.58 -6.51
N VAL A 322 13.55 4.48 -5.77
CA VAL A 322 12.24 4.24 -5.15
C VAL A 322 11.20 3.93 -6.24
N GLY A 323 11.15 4.74 -7.29
CA GLY A 323 10.25 4.51 -8.42
C GLY A 323 10.47 3.15 -9.11
N LYS A 324 11.72 2.72 -9.28
CA LYS A 324 12.06 1.40 -9.83
C LYS A 324 11.62 0.25 -8.92
N LEU A 325 11.93 0.34 -7.62
CA LEU A 325 11.55 -0.69 -6.65
C LEU A 325 10.03 -0.92 -6.67
N ILE A 326 9.25 0.14 -6.52
CA ILE A 326 7.80 0.04 -6.47
C ILE A 326 7.25 -0.43 -7.82
N SER A 327 7.83 0.02 -8.95
CA SER A 327 7.46 -0.51 -10.28
C SER A 327 7.69 -2.01 -10.39
N TYR A 328 8.77 -2.56 -9.81
CA TYR A 328 8.96 -4.01 -9.75
C TYR A 328 7.85 -4.69 -8.97
N LEU A 329 7.55 -4.23 -7.74
CA LEU A 329 6.48 -4.81 -6.91
C LEU A 329 5.12 -4.80 -7.62
N ILE A 330 4.78 -3.70 -8.29
CA ILE A 330 3.56 -3.59 -9.10
C ILE A 330 3.53 -4.64 -10.21
N THR A 331 4.60 -4.75 -11.00
CA THR A 331 4.66 -5.71 -12.11
C THR A 331 4.72 -7.16 -11.65
N ASP A 332 5.36 -7.44 -10.51
CA ASP A 332 5.40 -8.78 -9.91
C ASP A 332 3.99 -9.19 -9.48
N PHE A 333 3.22 -8.28 -8.86
CA PHE A 333 1.83 -8.54 -8.49
C PHE A 333 0.94 -8.78 -9.72
N ILE A 334 1.01 -7.91 -10.73
CA ILE A 334 0.21 -8.04 -11.96
C ILE A 334 0.49 -9.39 -12.63
N ARG A 335 1.77 -9.75 -12.78
CA ARG A 335 2.18 -11.00 -13.42
C ARG A 335 1.69 -12.22 -12.64
N ALA A 336 1.92 -12.24 -11.33
CA ALA A 336 1.47 -13.30 -10.43
C ALA A 336 -0.05 -13.50 -10.48
N ASN A 337 -0.79 -12.40 -10.54
CA ASN A 337 -2.25 -12.39 -10.50
C ASN A 337 -2.89 -12.72 -11.86
N THR A 338 -2.20 -12.45 -12.98
CA THR A 338 -2.69 -12.77 -14.33
C THR A 338 -2.58 -14.27 -14.65
N THR A 339 -1.67 -15.00 -14.02
CA THR A 339 -1.48 -16.45 -14.21
C THR A 339 -2.48 -17.33 -13.43
N LYS A 340 -3.61 -16.77 -13.00
CA LYS A 340 -4.63 -17.43 -12.17
C LYS A 340 -5.54 -18.37 -12.96
#